data_AF-A0AAV5JXH2-F1
#
_entry.id   AF-A0AAV5JXH2-F1
#
_cell.length_a   1.000
_cell.length_b   1.000
_cell.length_c   1.000
_cell.angle_alpha   90.00
_cell.angle_beta   90.00
_cell.angle_gamma   90.00
#
_symmetry.space_group_name_H-M   'P 1'
#
loop_
_entity.id
_entity.type
_entity.pdbx_description
1 polymer ?
#
loop_
_entity_poly.entity_id
_entity_poly.type
_entity_poly.pdbx_seq_one_letter_code
_entity_poly.pdbx_strand_id
1 'polypeptide(L)'
;MATCPSMIVPEVLRKENYERWSILMRHYLVAQNLWDVVQVNEIPGQGEWIQKNALALHSIKVSCGTEMFNRIKEMDSAKDAWDALAEMHRTPFYHDIVELQEVFSQDVDDLQEETLGQRETLHNLIGEGNIDKVKQFLRNNPNSRSENILHSAIHVAITAGKKNIARYLYKKTPQCLHGDRGFLLLQECINKKMFDIAFDLLHHVPELALGCPSGCTPLVLMLAQSPSLLDGRRFGSLSLWIYNC
;
A
#
# COMPACT_ATOMS: atom_id res chain seq x y z
N MET A 1 34.67 19.29 22.49
CA MET A 1 34.21 17.97 21.99
C MET A 1 32.83 18.16 21.42
N ALA A 2 32.68 18.13 20.10
CA ALA A 2 31.36 18.18 19.47
C ALA A 2 30.74 16.78 19.60
N THR A 3 29.76 16.63 20.48
CA THR A 3 28.93 15.43 20.51
C THR A 3 28.06 15.48 19.26
N CYS A 4 28.33 14.61 18.29
CA CYS A 4 27.37 14.34 17.22
C CYS A 4 26.03 13.99 17.90
N PRO A 5 24.90 14.59 17.51
CA PRO A 5 23.61 14.18 18.03
C PRO A 5 23.49 12.68 17.75
N SER A 6 23.36 11.87 18.81
CA SER A 6 23.19 10.42 18.71
C SER A 6 21.90 10.15 17.97
N MET A 7 22.02 10.05 16.64
CA MET A 7 20.91 9.83 15.76
C MET A 7 20.41 8.41 16.04
N ILE A 8 19.21 8.28 16.61
CA ILE A 8 18.62 7.00 17.04
C ILE A 8 18.52 6.04 15.85
N VAL A 9 18.14 6.55 14.68
CA VAL A 9 18.13 5.84 13.40
C VAL A 9 18.56 6.79 12.27
N PRO A 10 19.33 6.32 11.26
CA PRO A 10 19.81 7.14 10.15
C PRO A 10 18.72 7.81 9.30
N GLU A 11 17.52 7.24 9.30
CA GLU A 11 16.37 7.70 8.53
C GLU A 11 15.12 7.73 9.43
N VAL A 12 14.30 8.78 9.29
CA VAL A 12 13.00 8.86 9.95
C VAL A 12 12.02 7.84 9.35
N LEU A 13 11.13 7.29 10.18
CA LEU A 13 10.09 6.36 9.75
C LEU A 13 9.08 7.06 8.83
N ARG A 14 8.84 6.45 7.68
CA ARG A 14 7.78 6.74 6.70
C ARG A 14 7.09 5.43 6.33
N LYS A 15 5.98 5.49 5.58
CA LYS A 15 5.22 4.29 5.19
C LYS A 15 6.08 3.30 4.42
N GLU A 16 7.01 3.81 3.61
CA GLU A 16 7.76 3.06 2.62
C GLU A 16 8.98 2.35 3.20
N ASN A 17 9.47 2.76 4.38
CA ASN A 17 10.72 2.26 4.95
C ASN A 17 10.54 1.53 6.30
N TYR A 18 9.32 1.16 6.67
CA TYR A 18 9.02 0.51 7.95
C TYR A 18 9.86 -0.76 8.18
N GLU A 19 10.07 -1.61 7.17
CA GLU A 19 10.91 -2.82 7.33
C GLU A 19 12.35 -2.48 7.74
N ARG A 20 12.97 -1.51 7.07
CA ARG A 20 14.34 -1.07 7.36
C ARG A 20 14.42 -0.33 8.69
N TRP A 21 13.47 0.58 8.94
CA TRP A 21 13.39 1.34 10.18
C TRP A 21 13.19 0.43 11.40
N SER A 22 12.27 -0.55 11.31
CA SER A 22 11.94 -1.42 12.44
C SER A 22 13.14 -2.28 12.88
N ILE A 23 13.96 -2.75 11.93
CA ILE A 23 15.21 -3.46 12.24
C ILE A 23 16.17 -2.55 13.01
N LEU A 24 16.39 -1.33 12.51
CA LEU A 24 17.34 -0.38 13.12
C LEU A 24 16.86 0.09 14.49
N MET A 25 15.58 0.42 14.62
CA MET A 25 14.98 0.82 15.89
C MET A 25 15.03 -0.33 16.90
N ARG A 26 14.76 -1.58 16.47
CA ARG A 26 14.91 -2.75 17.34
C ARG A 26 16.35 -2.88 17.84
N HIS A 27 17.35 -2.75 16.97
CA HIS A 27 18.75 -2.80 17.41
C HIS A 27 19.08 -1.71 18.41
N TYR A 28 18.60 -0.49 18.20
CA TYR A 28 18.76 0.61 19.15
C TYR A 28 18.12 0.29 20.50
N LEU A 29 16.86 -0.15 20.52
CA LEU A 29 16.16 -0.47 21.75
C LEU A 29 16.82 -1.63 22.51
N VAL A 30 17.31 -2.66 21.80
CA VAL A 30 18.09 -3.75 22.43
C VAL A 30 19.38 -3.20 23.04
N ALA A 31 20.12 -2.35 22.33
CA ALA A 31 21.37 -1.77 22.81
C ALA A 31 21.16 -0.86 24.05
N GLN A 32 20.00 -0.21 24.14
CA GLN A 32 19.63 0.65 25.27
C GLN A 32 18.91 -0.10 26.41
N ASN A 33 18.75 -1.42 26.32
CA ASN A 33 18.00 -2.22 27.29
C ASN A 33 16.53 -1.77 27.45
N LEU A 34 15.89 -1.46 26.32
CA LEU A 34 14.52 -0.95 26.18
C LEU A 34 13.61 -1.87 25.35
N TRP A 35 14.07 -3.03 24.87
CA TRP A 35 13.28 -3.89 23.98
C TRP A 35 12.21 -4.70 24.74
N ASP A 36 12.45 -5.00 26.01
CA ASP A 36 11.55 -5.72 26.92
C ASP A 36 10.17 -5.06 27.01
N VAL A 37 10.11 -3.73 27.11
CA VAL A 37 8.84 -2.97 27.22
C VAL A 37 7.98 -3.01 25.95
N VAL A 38 8.54 -3.40 24.80
CA VAL A 38 7.81 -3.55 23.54
C VAL A 38 7.22 -4.96 23.38
N GLN A 39 7.77 -5.96 24.09
CA GLN A 39 7.36 -7.37 23.95
C GLN A 39 6.29 -7.80 24.96
N VAL A 40 6.30 -7.24 26.16
CA VAL A 40 5.48 -7.71 27.28
C VAL A 40 4.04 -7.19 27.14
N ASN A 41 3.05 -8.09 27.27
CA ASN A 41 1.61 -7.76 27.19
C ASN A 41 1.03 -7.24 28.52
N GLU A 42 1.69 -7.52 29.64
CA GLU A 42 1.27 -7.12 30.98
C GLU A 42 2.11 -5.96 31.49
N ILE A 43 1.47 -4.84 31.86
CA ILE A 43 2.16 -3.66 32.41
C ILE A 43 2.66 -4.00 33.83
N PRO A 44 3.97 -4.19 34.05
CA PRO A 44 4.51 -4.32 35.38
C PRO A 44 4.52 -2.91 35.96
N GLY A 45 3.55 -2.57 36.82
CA GLY A 45 3.38 -1.25 37.41
C GLY A 45 4.48 -0.82 38.40
N GLN A 46 5.76 -1.07 38.09
CA GLN A 46 6.93 -0.75 38.91
C GLN A 46 7.84 0.27 38.21
N GLY A 47 8.55 1.07 39.02
CA GLY A 47 9.22 2.29 38.57
C GLY A 47 10.26 2.14 37.45
N GLU A 48 11.01 1.04 37.39
CA GLU A 48 11.99 0.82 36.32
C GLU A 48 11.32 0.64 34.95
N TRP A 49 10.21 -0.10 34.91
CA TRP A 49 9.46 -0.32 33.68
C TRP A 49 8.88 0.99 33.14
N ILE A 50 8.35 1.86 34.03
CA ILE A 50 7.79 3.17 33.64
C ILE A 50 8.85 4.01 32.93
N GLN A 51 10.08 4.03 33.47
CA GLN A 51 11.18 4.76 32.87
C GLN A 51 11.61 4.17 31.52
N LYS A 52 11.72 2.84 31.42
CA LYS A 52 12.05 2.17 30.16
C LYS A 52 10.97 2.38 29.09
N ASN A 53 9.70 2.28 29.46
CA ASN A 53 8.57 2.54 28.56
C ASN A 53 8.61 3.99 28.04
N ALA A 54 8.80 4.97 28.92
CA ALA A 54 8.89 6.37 28.52
C ALA A 54 10.06 6.63 27.55
N LEU A 55 11.24 6.04 27.82
CA LEU A 55 12.41 6.16 26.95
C LEU A 55 12.22 5.48 25.60
N ALA A 56 11.66 4.27 25.59
CA ALA A 56 11.35 3.53 24.38
C ALA A 56 10.32 4.29 23.51
N LEU A 57 9.24 4.75 24.13
CA LEU A 57 8.19 5.52 23.47
C LEU A 57 8.72 6.83 22.89
N HIS A 58 9.54 7.56 23.65
CA HIS A 58 10.18 8.78 23.16
C HIS A 58 11.08 8.50 21.97
N SER A 59 11.90 7.45 22.05
CA SER A 59 12.81 7.04 20.97
C SER A 59 12.05 6.67 19.69
N ILE A 60 10.93 5.96 19.81
CA ILE A 60 10.04 5.66 18.69
C ILE A 60 9.46 6.96 18.13
N LYS A 61 8.84 7.82 18.96
CA LYS A 61 8.18 9.06 18.53
C LYS A 61 9.12 10.02 17.80
N VAL A 62 10.34 10.25 18.31
CA VAL A 62 11.30 11.17 17.70
C VAL A 62 11.89 10.63 16.40
N SER A 63 11.87 9.31 16.21
CA SER A 63 12.29 8.69 14.96
C SER A 63 11.20 8.69 13.88
N CYS A 64 9.97 9.09 14.21
CA CYS A 64 8.87 9.10 13.26
C CYS A 64 8.85 10.36 12.40
N GLY A 65 8.59 10.21 11.10
CA GLY A 65 8.13 11.30 10.25
C GLY A 65 6.74 11.81 10.69
N THR A 66 6.37 13.01 10.24
CA THR A 66 5.15 13.72 10.66
C THR A 66 3.89 12.87 10.64
N GLU A 67 3.67 12.11 9.55
CA GLU A 67 2.47 11.29 9.40
C GLU A 67 2.42 10.17 10.44
N MET A 68 3.53 9.44 10.61
CA MET A 68 3.62 8.31 11.54
C MET A 68 3.53 8.80 12.99
N PHE A 69 4.15 9.95 13.30
CA PHE A 69 4.07 10.59 14.61
C PHE A 69 2.63 10.95 14.97
N ASN A 70 1.88 11.58 14.05
CA ASN A 70 0.50 12.00 14.28
C ASN A 70 -0.43 10.85 14.68
N ARG A 71 -0.11 9.63 14.27
CA ARG A 71 -0.89 8.41 14.58
C ARG A 71 -0.64 7.88 15.98
N ILE A 72 0.59 8.01 16.47
CA ILE A 72 1.00 7.47 17.78
C ILE A 72 1.13 8.54 18.87
N LYS A 73 0.86 9.81 18.57
CA LYS A 73 1.11 10.94 19.47
C LYS A 73 0.40 10.80 20.83
N GLU A 74 -0.83 10.28 20.83
CA GLU A 74 -1.68 10.11 22.03
C GLU A 74 -1.43 8.79 22.76
N MET A 75 -0.49 7.96 22.30
CA MET A 75 -0.20 6.67 22.93
C MET A 75 0.78 6.83 24.10
N ASP A 76 0.52 6.09 25.18
CA ASP A 76 1.30 6.11 26.43
C ASP A 76 2.22 4.88 26.58
N SER A 77 2.06 3.89 25.72
CA SER A 77 2.82 2.63 25.73
C SER A 77 3.71 2.52 24.49
N ALA A 78 4.99 2.20 24.72
CA ALA A 78 5.94 1.93 23.65
C ALA A 78 5.52 0.72 22.81
N LYS A 79 4.89 -0.27 23.45
CA LYS A 79 4.32 -1.44 22.78
C LYS A 79 3.15 -1.04 21.87
N ASP A 80 2.20 -0.27 22.37
CA ASP A 80 1.02 0.13 21.58
C ASP A 80 1.44 0.98 20.38
N ALA A 81 2.41 1.87 20.59
CA ALA A 81 3.03 2.63 19.50
C ALA A 81 3.69 1.72 18.47
N TRP A 82 4.49 0.74 18.92
CA TRP A 82 5.16 -0.20 18.03
C TRP A 82 4.16 -1.06 17.22
N ASP A 83 3.15 -1.60 17.89
CA ASP A 83 2.14 -2.46 17.29
C ASP A 83 1.25 -1.67 16.32
N ALA A 84 0.89 -0.42 16.63
CA ALA A 84 0.16 0.45 15.71
C ALA A 84 0.96 0.78 14.45
N LEU A 85 2.25 1.08 14.57
CA LEU A 85 3.13 1.28 13.41
C LEU A 85 3.24 0.00 12.57
N ALA A 86 3.36 -1.16 13.22
CA ALA A 86 3.39 -2.46 12.56
C ALA A 86 2.10 -2.76 11.79
N GLU A 87 0.96 -2.45 12.41
CA GLU A 87 -0.36 -2.65 11.81
C GLU A 87 -0.57 -1.73 10.62
N MET A 88 -0.12 -0.47 10.68
CA MET A 88 -0.16 0.44 9.53
C MET A 88 0.65 -0.09 8.34
N HIS A 89 1.81 -0.69 8.58
CA HIS A 89 2.58 -1.33 7.51
C HIS A 89 1.90 -2.60 6.98
N ARG A 90 1.27 -3.39 7.85
CA ARG A 90 0.54 -4.62 7.47
C ARG A 90 -0.77 -4.35 6.75
N THR A 91 -1.36 -3.17 6.95
CA THR A 91 -2.62 -2.75 6.35
C THR A 91 -2.34 -1.73 5.25
N PRO A 92 -2.08 -2.16 3.99
CA PRO A 92 -1.99 -1.20 2.88
C PRO A 92 -3.35 -0.58 2.51
N PHE A 93 -4.35 -0.55 3.41
CA PHE A 93 -5.76 -0.51 3.01
C PHE A 93 -6.66 0.32 3.91
N TYR A 94 -6.31 1.58 4.16
CA TYR A 94 -7.32 2.57 4.59
C TYR A 94 -7.08 3.97 4.02
N HIS A 95 -5.83 4.36 3.74
CA HIS A 95 -5.60 5.64 3.06
C HIS A 95 -5.95 5.53 1.57
N ASP A 96 -5.43 4.51 0.88
CA ASP A 96 -5.75 4.26 -0.53
C ASP A 96 -7.26 4.04 -0.74
N ILE A 97 -8.01 3.39 0.18
CA ILE A 97 -9.48 3.21 0.03
C ILE A 97 -10.24 4.53 0.14
N VAL A 98 -9.83 5.43 1.04
CA VAL A 98 -10.47 6.75 1.21
C VAL A 98 -10.12 7.66 0.04
N GLU A 99 -8.88 7.61 -0.44
CA GLU A 99 -8.46 8.29 -1.68
C GLU A 99 -9.18 7.70 -2.90
N LEU A 100 -9.36 6.38 -2.98
CA LEU A 100 -10.16 5.70 -4.00
C LEU A 100 -11.63 6.18 -3.94
N GLN A 101 -12.23 6.31 -2.76
CA GLN A 101 -13.58 6.86 -2.62
C GLN A 101 -13.66 8.30 -3.14
N GLU A 102 -12.71 9.17 -2.83
CA GLU A 102 -12.71 10.57 -3.28
C GLU A 102 -12.41 10.69 -4.79
N VAL A 103 -11.46 9.93 -5.33
CA VAL A 103 -11.12 9.89 -6.78
C VAL A 103 -12.27 9.30 -7.61
N PHE A 104 -12.98 8.30 -7.09
CA PHE A 104 -14.15 7.73 -7.77
C PHE A 104 -15.45 8.51 -7.54
N SER A 105 -15.43 9.56 -6.70
CA SER A 105 -16.61 10.37 -6.40
C SER A 105 -16.74 11.65 -7.25
N GLN A 106 -15.74 12.00 -8.05
CA GLN A 106 -15.78 13.27 -8.80
C GLN A 106 -16.78 13.30 -9.98
N ASP A 107 -17.41 12.18 -10.34
CA ASP A 107 -18.41 12.07 -11.42
C ASP A 107 -19.82 11.61 -10.94
N VAL A 108 -20.15 11.78 -9.65
CA VAL A 108 -21.32 11.10 -9.03
C VAL A 108 -22.67 11.76 -9.30
N ASP A 109 -22.74 12.91 -9.95
CA ASP A 109 -24.01 13.65 -10.06
C ASP A 109 -25.07 13.05 -11.01
N ASP A 110 -24.79 11.98 -11.78
CA ASP A 110 -25.76 11.40 -12.74
C ASP A 110 -25.88 9.86 -12.77
N LEU A 111 -25.29 9.12 -11.82
CA LEU A 111 -25.40 7.65 -11.84
C LEU A 111 -26.75 7.17 -11.27
N GLN A 112 -27.58 6.56 -12.12
CA GLN A 112 -28.84 5.94 -11.73
C GLN A 112 -28.65 4.95 -10.56
N GLU A 113 -29.55 4.99 -9.57
CA GLU A 113 -29.51 4.19 -8.32
C GLU A 113 -29.29 2.67 -8.57
N GLU A 114 -29.85 2.14 -9.67
CA GLU A 114 -29.66 0.75 -10.11
C GLU A 114 -28.18 0.43 -10.45
N THR A 115 -27.44 1.38 -11.01
CA THR A 115 -26.04 1.24 -11.40
C THR A 115 -25.12 1.19 -10.18
N LEU A 116 -25.47 1.91 -9.11
CA LEU A 116 -24.76 1.87 -7.83
C LEU A 116 -24.96 0.53 -7.12
N GLY A 117 -26.20 0.03 -7.05
CA GLY A 117 -26.48 -1.29 -6.48
C GLY A 117 -25.78 -2.43 -7.22
N GLN A 118 -25.66 -2.33 -8.55
CA GLN A 118 -24.89 -3.28 -9.35
C GLN A 118 -23.39 -3.24 -9.06
N ARG A 119 -22.82 -2.06 -8.83
CA ARG A 119 -21.40 -1.88 -8.46
C ARG A 119 -21.10 -2.57 -7.13
N GLU A 120 -21.88 -2.27 -6.09
CA GLU A 120 -21.69 -2.85 -4.75
C GLU A 120 -21.84 -4.38 -4.78
N THR A 121 -22.86 -4.88 -5.48
CA THR A 121 -23.07 -6.32 -5.63
C THR A 121 -21.86 -6.99 -6.29
N LEU A 122 -21.32 -6.39 -7.35
CA LEU A 122 -20.14 -6.91 -8.02
C LEU A 122 -18.91 -6.92 -7.10
N HIS A 123 -18.69 -5.86 -6.32
CA HIS A 123 -17.57 -5.78 -5.37
C HIS A 123 -17.65 -6.88 -4.30
N ASN A 124 -18.84 -7.10 -3.74
CA ASN A 124 -19.07 -8.17 -2.76
C ASN A 124 -18.76 -9.55 -3.33
N LEU A 125 -19.21 -9.83 -4.57
CA LEU A 125 -18.91 -11.10 -5.26
C LEU A 125 -17.40 -11.31 -5.51
N ILE A 126 -16.67 -10.23 -5.78
CA ILE A 126 -15.21 -10.26 -5.94
C ILE A 126 -14.55 -10.60 -4.60
N GLY A 127 -15.02 -9.99 -3.50
CA GLY A 127 -14.56 -10.28 -2.13
C GLY A 127 -14.71 -11.76 -1.76
N GLU A 128 -15.87 -12.36 -2.09
CA GLU A 128 -16.11 -13.80 -1.94
C GLU A 128 -15.10 -14.66 -2.71
N GLY A 129 -14.58 -14.16 -3.84
CA GLY A 129 -13.55 -14.85 -4.64
C GLY A 129 -14.08 -15.91 -5.60
N ASN A 130 -15.39 -16.01 -5.78
CA ASN A 130 -16.00 -16.95 -6.72
C ASN A 130 -16.09 -16.35 -8.13
N ILE A 131 -15.13 -16.71 -8.99
CA ILE A 131 -15.04 -16.19 -10.36
C ILE A 131 -16.27 -16.52 -11.22
N ASP A 132 -16.93 -17.65 -10.98
CA ASP A 132 -18.08 -18.06 -11.78
C ASP A 132 -19.31 -17.23 -11.47
N LYS A 133 -19.51 -16.86 -10.19
CA LYS A 133 -20.53 -15.88 -9.80
C LYS A 133 -20.26 -14.51 -10.43
N VAL A 134 -19.00 -14.05 -10.43
CA VAL A 134 -18.61 -12.77 -11.07
C VAL A 134 -18.89 -12.80 -12.58
N LYS A 135 -18.51 -13.89 -13.26
CA LYS A 135 -18.80 -14.07 -14.69
C LYS A 135 -20.30 -14.10 -14.98
N GLN A 136 -21.07 -14.81 -14.16
CA GLN A 136 -22.52 -14.91 -14.30
C GLN A 136 -23.19 -13.56 -14.08
N PHE A 137 -22.79 -12.83 -13.04
CA PHE A 137 -23.30 -11.49 -12.75
C PHE A 137 -23.04 -10.53 -13.91
N LEU A 138 -21.81 -10.48 -14.40
CA LEU A 138 -21.47 -9.64 -15.54
C LEU A 138 -22.22 -10.08 -16.81
N ARG A 139 -22.48 -11.38 -16.99
CA ARG A 139 -23.32 -11.87 -18.10
C ARG A 139 -24.73 -11.34 -18.05
N ASN A 140 -25.35 -11.39 -16.87
CA ASN A 140 -26.75 -11.03 -16.66
C ASN A 140 -26.98 -9.52 -16.62
N ASN A 141 -25.97 -8.73 -16.25
CA ASN A 141 -26.09 -7.29 -16.10
C ASN A 141 -25.16 -6.55 -17.07
N PRO A 142 -25.61 -6.25 -18.30
CA PRO A 142 -24.79 -5.54 -19.29
C PRO A 142 -24.39 -4.12 -18.84
N ASN A 143 -25.21 -3.45 -18.05
CA ASN A 143 -24.89 -2.13 -17.47
C ASN A 143 -23.71 -2.19 -16.49
N SER A 144 -23.50 -3.34 -15.84
CA SER A 144 -22.32 -3.59 -14.99
C SER A 144 -21.01 -3.77 -15.76
N ARG A 145 -21.05 -3.73 -17.09
CA ARG A 145 -19.87 -3.70 -17.96
C ARG A 145 -19.44 -2.28 -18.33
N SER A 146 -20.08 -1.26 -17.78
CA SER A 146 -19.60 0.11 -17.96
C SER A 146 -18.16 0.21 -17.49
N GLU A 147 -17.38 1.04 -18.20
CA GLU A 147 -15.94 1.19 -17.96
C GLU A 147 -15.65 1.57 -16.51
N ASN A 148 -16.46 2.46 -15.92
CA ASN A 148 -16.32 2.90 -14.53
C ASN A 148 -16.56 1.75 -13.52
N ILE A 149 -17.56 0.89 -13.76
CA ILE A 149 -17.81 -0.26 -12.88
C ILE A 149 -16.68 -1.28 -13.00
N LEU A 150 -16.24 -1.61 -14.22
CA LEU A 150 -15.15 -2.56 -14.42
C LEU A 150 -13.81 -2.04 -13.88
N HIS A 151 -13.56 -0.73 -13.96
CA HIS A 151 -12.38 -0.08 -13.38
C HIS A 151 -12.34 -0.17 -11.86
N SER A 152 -13.45 0.10 -11.18
CA SER A 152 -13.51 -0.09 -9.71
C SER A 152 -13.39 -1.57 -9.34
N ALA A 153 -14.03 -2.46 -10.11
CA ALA A 153 -14.00 -3.90 -9.87
C ALA A 153 -12.59 -4.49 -9.99
N ILE A 154 -11.78 -4.04 -10.97
CA ILE A 154 -10.41 -4.55 -11.12
C ILE A 154 -9.52 -4.14 -9.93
N HIS A 155 -9.65 -2.90 -9.44
CA HIS A 155 -8.96 -2.43 -8.23
C HIS A 155 -9.30 -3.31 -7.03
N VAL A 156 -10.60 -3.49 -6.74
CA VAL A 156 -11.07 -4.35 -5.63
C VAL A 156 -10.51 -5.76 -5.76
N ALA A 157 -10.45 -6.33 -6.97
CA ALA A 157 -9.91 -7.67 -7.19
C ALA A 157 -8.41 -7.78 -6.92
N ILE A 158 -7.61 -6.78 -7.30
CA ILE A 158 -6.16 -6.73 -7.05
C ILE A 158 -5.90 -6.51 -5.57
N THR A 159 -6.54 -5.50 -4.99
CA THR A 159 -6.57 -5.20 -3.56
C THR A 159 -6.84 -6.44 -2.70
N ALA A 160 -7.91 -7.18 -3.02
CA ALA A 160 -8.29 -8.40 -2.33
C ALA A 160 -7.40 -9.62 -2.67
N GLY A 161 -6.40 -9.46 -3.54
CA GLY A 161 -5.47 -10.52 -3.94
C GLY A 161 -6.08 -11.62 -4.80
N LYS A 162 -7.25 -11.37 -5.40
CA LYS A 162 -8.01 -12.36 -6.19
C LYS A 162 -7.47 -12.46 -7.62
N LYS A 163 -6.26 -13.00 -7.77
CA LYS A 163 -5.48 -13.01 -9.04
C LYS A 163 -6.26 -13.45 -10.27
N ASN A 164 -7.06 -14.51 -10.16
CA ASN A 164 -7.84 -15.04 -11.28
C ASN A 164 -8.98 -14.11 -11.71
N ILE A 165 -9.61 -13.43 -10.76
CA ILE A 165 -10.69 -12.46 -11.02
C ILE A 165 -10.10 -11.19 -11.62
N ALA A 166 -9.01 -10.68 -11.04
CA ALA A 166 -8.32 -9.51 -11.56
C ALA A 166 -7.89 -9.68 -13.03
N ARG A 167 -7.29 -10.82 -13.39
CA ARG A 167 -6.94 -11.13 -14.79
C ARG A 167 -8.15 -11.14 -15.71
N TYR A 168 -9.26 -11.71 -15.24
CA TYR A 168 -10.49 -11.76 -16.01
C TYR A 168 -11.07 -10.36 -16.24
N LEU A 169 -11.09 -9.53 -15.20
CA LEU A 169 -11.56 -8.14 -15.27
C LEU A 169 -10.63 -7.28 -16.13
N TYR A 170 -9.31 -7.41 -15.98
CA TYR A 170 -8.31 -6.73 -16.81
C TYR A 170 -8.53 -6.98 -18.30
N LYS A 171 -8.74 -8.25 -18.70
CA LYS A 171 -9.05 -8.61 -20.09
C LYS A 171 -10.36 -7.98 -20.60
N LYS A 172 -11.23 -7.54 -19.70
CA LYS A 172 -12.53 -6.91 -20.00
C LYS A 172 -12.49 -5.38 -19.88
N THR A 173 -11.39 -4.79 -19.46
CA THR A 173 -11.24 -3.33 -19.28
C THR A 173 -10.20 -2.80 -20.28
N PRO A 174 -10.59 -2.50 -21.53
CA PRO A 174 -9.61 -2.29 -22.59
C PRO A 174 -8.89 -0.93 -22.60
N GLN A 175 -9.41 0.16 -22.00
CA GLN A 175 -8.95 1.52 -22.43
C GLN A 175 -8.85 2.64 -21.37
N CYS A 176 -9.09 2.41 -20.07
CA CYS A 176 -9.25 3.52 -19.09
C CYS A 176 -8.14 3.66 -18.04
N LEU A 177 -6.97 3.06 -18.27
CA LEU A 177 -5.90 3.00 -17.26
C LEU A 177 -4.80 4.03 -17.54
N HIS A 178 -5.21 5.28 -17.74
CA HIS A 178 -4.32 6.43 -17.92
C HIS A 178 -4.33 7.32 -16.67
N GLY A 179 -3.32 8.19 -16.55
CA GLY A 179 -3.19 9.14 -15.44
C GLY A 179 -3.17 8.47 -14.06
N ASP A 180 -3.70 9.15 -13.05
CA ASP A 180 -3.65 8.73 -11.65
C ASP A 180 -4.30 7.35 -11.42
N ARG A 181 -5.37 7.06 -12.17
CA ARG A 181 -6.09 5.78 -12.14
C ARG A 181 -5.22 4.61 -12.61
N GLY A 182 -4.45 4.79 -13.67
CA GLY A 182 -3.51 3.79 -14.16
C GLY A 182 -2.32 3.60 -13.21
N PHE A 183 -1.82 4.70 -12.63
CA PHE A 183 -0.71 4.67 -11.68
C PHE A 183 -1.05 3.86 -10.43
N LEU A 184 -2.23 4.11 -9.85
CA LEU A 184 -2.69 3.41 -8.64
C LEU A 184 -2.87 1.91 -8.88
N LEU A 185 -3.48 1.53 -10.00
CA LEU A 185 -3.62 0.13 -10.39
C LEU A 185 -2.24 -0.55 -10.55
N LEU A 186 -1.27 0.15 -11.14
CA LEU A 186 0.09 -0.35 -11.35
C LEU A 186 0.80 -0.58 -10.00
N GLN A 187 0.71 0.38 -9.09
CA GLN A 187 1.26 0.29 -7.73
C GLN A 187 0.68 -0.92 -6.98
N GLU A 188 -0.64 -1.08 -6.98
CA GLU A 188 -1.30 -2.23 -6.33
C GLU A 188 -0.88 -3.57 -6.96
N CYS A 189 -0.78 -3.65 -8.29
CA CYS A 189 -0.32 -4.87 -8.97
C CYS A 189 1.08 -5.28 -8.54
N ILE A 190 2.02 -4.33 -8.42
CA ILE A 190 3.38 -4.59 -7.96
C ILE A 190 3.37 -5.11 -6.51
N ASN A 191 2.66 -4.42 -5.61
CA ASN A 191 2.53 -4.81 -4.20
C ASN A 191 1.94 -6.22 -4.03
N LYS A 192 0.96 -6.60 -4.86
CA LYS A 192 0.30 -7.91 -4.82
C LYS A 192 1.01 -8.99 -5.66
N LYS A 193 2.17 -8.66 -6.24
CA LYS A 193 2.97 -9.56 -7.10
C LYS A 193 2.14 -10.11 -8.26
N MET A 194 1.41 -9.22 -8.93
CA MET A 194 0.59 -9.46 -10.12
C MET A 194 1.29 -8.85 -11.33
N PHE A 195 2.54 -9.28 -11.53
CA PHE A 195 3.46 -8.69 -12.49
C PHE A 195 3.01 -8.87 -13.94
N ASP A 196 2.23 -9.91 -14.24
CA ASP A 196 1.63 -10.11 -15.56
C ASP A 196 0.74 -8.94 -15.98
N ILE A 197 -0.14 -8.48 -15.09
CA ILE A 197 -1.00 -7.32 -15.33
C ILE A 197 -0.16 -6.04 -15.34
N ALA A 198 0.77 -5.89 -14.39
CA ALA A 198 1.62 -4.70 -14.32
C ALA A 198 2.46 -4.49 -15.60
N PHE A 199 3.07 -5.55 -16.12
CA PHE A 199 3.88 -5.48 -17.35
C PHE A 199 3.02 -5.20 -18.58
N ASP A 200 1.87 -5.87 -18.68
CA ASP A 200 0.97 -5.64 -19.80
C ASP A 200 0.48 -4.18 -19.80
N LEU A 201 0.15 -3.64 -18.63
CA LEU A 201 -0.26 -2.24 -18.47
C LEU A 201 0.87 -1.28 -18.88
N LEU A 202 2.10 -1.51 -18.43
CA LEU A 202 3.26 -0.69 -18.81
C LEU A 202 3.60 -0.75 -20.30
N HIS A 203 3.33 -1.88 -20.95
CA HIS A 203 3.53 -2.03 -22.39
C HIS A 203 2.52 -1.19 -23.18
N HIS A 204 1.27 -1.10 -22.71
CA HIS A 204 0.22 -0.33 -23.37
C HIS A 204 0.23 1.15 -22.98
N VAL A 205 0.66 1.48 -21.76
CA VAL A 205 0.66 2.83 -21.19
C VAL A 205 2.03 3.16 -20.58
N PRO A 206 3.07 3.42 -21.41
CA PRO A 206 4.42 3.66 -20.94
C PRO A 206 4.59 4.92 -20.08
N GLU A 207 3.71 5.91 -20.25
CA GLU A 207 3.68 7.15 -19.46
C GLU A 207 3.55 6.90 -17.95
N LEU A 208 2.92 5.78 -17.56
CA LEU A 208 2.80 5.39 -16.16
C LEU A 208 4.17 5.12 -15.53
N ALA A 209 5.17 4.67 -16.29
CA ALA A 209 6.51 4.39 -15.76
C ALA A 209 7.23 5.63 -15.24
N LEU A 210 6.88 6.81 -15.79
CA LEU A 210 7.51 8.09 -15.50
C LEU A 210 6.64 8.98 -14.60
N GLY A 211 5.38 8.58 -14.37
CA GLY A 211 4.45 9.29 -13.50
C GLY A 211 4.89 9.24 -12.04
N CYS A 212 4.81 10.38 -11.37
CA CYS A 212 4.87 10.48 -9.91
C CYS A 212 3.72 11.41 -9.49
N PRO A 213 2.52 10.88 -9.21
CA PRO A 213 1.50 11.66 -8.54
C PRO A 213 2.08 12.10 -7.20
N SER A 214 1.86 13.36 -6.85
CA SER A 214 2.42 14.03 -5.68
C SER A 214 2.37 13.15 -4.43
N GLY A 215 3.53 12.67 -3.97
CA GLY A 215 3.68 11.93 -2.72
C GLY A 215 3.88 10.41 -2.83
N CYS A 216 3.76 9.80 -4.01
CA CYS A 216 3.99 8.36 -4.17
C CYS A 216 5.47 8.01 -4.37
N THR A 217 5.85 6.79 -3.96
CA THR A 217 7.20 6.26 -4.21
C THR A 217 7.43 6.17 -5.72
N PRO A 218 8.48 6.77 -6.28
CA PRO A 218 8.80 6.62 -7.70
C PRO A 218 8.80 5.14 -8.10
N LEU A 219 8.05 4.77 -9.13
CA LEU A 219 7.89 3.38 -9.60
C LEU A 219 9.23 2.67 -9.83
N VAL A 220 10.27 3.43 -10.20
CA VAL A 220 11.65 2.95 -10.33
C VAL A 220 12.17 2.30 -9.04
N LEU A 221 11.79 2.82 -7.87
CA LEU A 221 12.18 2.29 -6.56
C LEU A 221 11.37 1.04 -6.18
N MET A 222 10.09 0.98 -6.52
CA MET A 222 9.26 -0.22 -6.29
C MET A 222 9.72 -1.40 -7.14
N LEU A 223 10.13 -1.14 -8.39
CA LEU A 223 10.71 -2.13 -9.29
C LEU A 223 12.11 -2.56 -8.82
N ALA A 224 12.93 -1.63 -8.32
CA ALA A 224 14.27 -1.93 -7.80
C ALA A 224 14.27 -2.80 -6.53
N GLN A 225 13.20 -2.74 -5.73
CA GLN A 225 13.05 -3.55 -4.51
C GLN A 225 12.63 -5.00 -4.77
N SER A 226 12.31 -5.37 -6.01
CA SER A 226 11.90 -6.72 -6.41
C SER A 226 12.94 -7.36 -7.35
N PRO A 227 14.00 -8.03 -6.83
CA PRO A 227 15.09 -8.57 -7.65
C PRO A 227 14.65 -9.61 -8.68
N SER A 228 13.52 -10.30 -8.48
CA SER A 228 12.91 -11.21 -9.46
C SER A 228 12.41 -10.53 -10.74
N LEU A 229 12.25 -9.21 -10.71
CA LEU A 229 11.91 -8.42 -11.89
C LEU A 229 13.18 -8.16 -12.72
N LEU A 230 14.33 -7.92 -12.11
CA LEU A 230 15.59 -7.64 -12.81
C LEU A 230 16.21 -8.86 -13.52
N ASP A 231 15.61 -10.04 -13.41
CA ASP A 231 15.99 -11.19 -14.23
C ASP A 231 15.72 -10.89 -15.71
N GLY A 232 16.81 -10.58 -16.43
CA GLY A 232 16.86 -9.94 -17.76
C GLY A 232 16.15 -10.66 -18.92
N ARG A 233 15.34 -11.68 -18.66
CA ARG A 233 14.52 -12.36 -19.68
C ARG A 233 13.22 -11.63 -20.02
N ARG A 234 12.75 -10.67 -19.20
CA ARG A 234 11.52 -9.90 -19.45
C ARG A 234 11.71 -8.39 -19.57
N PHE A 235 12.91 -7.88 -19.29
CA PHE A 235 13.21 -6.43 -19.19
C PHE A 235 13.98 -5.84 -20.39
N GLY A 236 14.13 -6.58 -21.49
CA GLY A 236 14.99 -6.18 -22.61
C GLY A 236 14.66 -4.80 -23.22
N SER A 237 13.39 -4.40 -23.19
CA SER A 237 12.95 -3.08 -23.67
C SER A 237 12.85 -2.03 -22.54
N LEU A 238 12.35 -2.38 -21.35
CA LEU A 238 12.16 -1.43 -20.24
C LEU A 238 13.45 -0.98 -19.55
N SER A 239 14.48 -1.84 -19.50
CA SER A 239 15.79 -1.44 -18.98
C SER A 239 16.40 -0.30 -19.81
N LEU A 240 16.22 -0.31 -21.13
CA LEU A 240 16.70 0.78 -21.98
C LEU A 240 15.99 2.11 -21.72
N TRP A 241 14.78 2.10 -21.16
CA TRP A 241 14.01 3.30 -20.85
C TRP A 241 14.38 3.89 -19.49
N ILE A 242 14.60 3.03 -18.48
CA ILE A 242 14.99 3.47 -17.13
C ILE A 242 16.40 4.12 -17.12
N TYR A 243 17.28 3.71 -18.03
CA TYR A 243 18.67 4.22 -18.11
C TYR A 243 18.88 5.35 -19.15
N ASN A 244 17.88 5.74 -19.94
CA ASN A 244 17.98 6.83 -20.94
C ASN A 244 17.11 8.06 -20.61
N CYS A 245 16.66 8.21 -19.36
CA CYS A 245 16.06 9.44 -18.84
C CYS A 245 17.05 10.20 -17.94
#